data_AF-A0A0Q5JSW5-F1
#
_entry.id   AF-A0A0Q5JSW5-F1
#
_cell.length_a   1.000
_cell.length_b   1.000
_cell.length_c   1.000
_cell.angle_alpha   90.00
_cell.angle_beta   90.00
_cell.angle_gamma   90.00
#
_symmetry.space_group_name_H-M   'P 1'
#
loop_
_entity.id
_entity.type
_entity.pdbx_description
1 polymer ?
#
loop_
_entity_poly.entity_id
_entity_poly.type
_entity_poly.pdbx_seq_one_letter_code
_entity_poly.pdbx_strand_id
1 'polypeptide(L)'
;MRVRTIAATLCALGVVVGLLATGPTAPAGASPIPLSESVSSPLLADCSSITGNGRGYARLHDIALCGADTIPPDEPLRVEAVGGEECGSATLTLTSRGGGLATVSWRVASTSGPILDVELDASSSGRTGGTTRRFSVREPSLHATGSSIAFLGSGQAMATLSGTVETFTATCRIAPASVRVHLR
;
A
#
# COMPACT_ATOMS: atom_id res chain seq x y z
N MET A 1 -3.30 30.52 67.91
CA MET A 1 -4.08 30.30 69.15
C MET A 1 -5.48 30.86 68.94
N ARG A 2 -6.52 30.11 69.35
CA ARG A 2 -7.97 30.49 69.40
C ARG A 2 -8.63 30.62 68.00
N VAL A 3 -9.82 30.08 67.67
CA VAL A 3 -10.99 29.57 68.42
C VAL A 3 -11.68 28.46 67.58
N ARG A 4 -12.25 27.45 68.26
CA ARG A 4 -13.20 26.44 67.74
C ARG A 4 -14.66 26.93 67.92
N THR A 5 -15.55 26.62 66.97
CA THR A 5 -17.03 26.43 67.11
C THR A 5 -17.55 25.98 65.72
N ILE A 6 -17.93 24.73 65.42
CA ILE A 6 -19.09 23.84 65.77
C ILE A 6 -20.46 24.31 65.25
N ALA A 7 -21.15 23.35 64.60
CA ALA A 7 -22.57 23.24 64.16
C ALA A 7 -22.86 23.75 62.73
N ALA A 8 -23.64 23.10 61.87
CA ALA A 8 -24.65 22.06 62.06
C ALA A 8 -24.80 21.14 60.83
N THR A 9 -25.22 19.91 61.12
CA THR A 9 -25.68 18.83 60.24
C THR A 9 -26.95 19.16 59.45
N LEU A 10 -27.06 18.70 58.21
CA LEU A 10 -28.35 18.29 57.63
C LEU A 10 -28.17 17.21 56.54
N CYS A 11 -29.00 16.18 56.69
CA CYS A 11 -29.02 14.90 56.02
C CYS A 11 -29.38 14.96 54.53
N ALA A 12 -28.88 13.98 53.75
CA ALA A 12 -29.72 13.28 52.78
C ALA A 12 -29.18 11.86 52.57
N LEU A 13 -30.00 10.88 52.96
CA LEU A 13 -29.84 9.47 52.64
C LEU A 13 -30.02 9.22 51.14
N GLY A 14 -29.20 8.34 50.58
CA GLY A 14 -29.45 7.64 49.33
C GLY A 14 -28.76 6.28 49.38
N VAL A 15 -29.49 5.26 49.81
CA VAL A 15 -29.10 3.84 49.72
C VAL A 15 -29.62 3.31 48.38
N VAL A 16 -28.80 2.65 47.56
CA VAL A 16 -29.03 1.28 47.01
C VAL A 16 -27.75 0.79 46.30
N VAL A 17 -27.15 -0.23 46.93
CA VAL A 17 -26.54 -1.48 46.41
C VAL A 17 -26.24 -1.61 44.90
N GLY A 18 -24.98 -1.93 44.60
CA GLY A 18 -24.56 -2.61 43.37
C GLY A 18 -23.16 -3.18 43.52
N LEU A 19 -23.05 -4.46 43.88
CA LEU A 19 -21.82 -5.24 43.74
C LEU A 19 -21.35 -5.16 42.28
N LEU A 20 -20.04 -4.97 42.05
CA LEU A 20 -19.23 -5.78 41.13
C LEU A 20 -17.76 -5.30 41.19
N ALA A 21 -16.88 -6.28 41.33
CA ALA A 21 -15.45 -6.14 41.49
C ALA A 21 -14.80 -5.35 40.34
N THR A 22 -14.00 -4.33 40.68
CA THR A 22 -13.02 -3.74 39.78
C THR A 22 -11.63 -4.23 40.19
N GLY A 23 -11.24 -5.37 39.61
CA GLY A 23 -9.85 -5.82 39.62
C GLY A 23 -8.94 -4.79 38.92
N PRO A 24 -7.62 -4.88 39.13
CA PRO A 24 -6.67 -3.98 38.49
C PRO A 24 -6.81 -4.07 36.97
N THR A 25 -7.02 -2.91 36.36
CA THR A 25 -7.05 -2.68 34.91
C THR A 25 -5.84 -3.35 34.26
N ALA A 26 -6.12 -4.34 33.41
CA ALA A 26 -5.11 -4.94 32.55
C ALA A 26 -4.43 -3.81 31.73
N PRO A 27 -3.08 -3.79 31.62
CA PRO A 27 -2.43 -2.86 30.71
C PRO A 27 -2.96 -3.14 29.32
N ALA A 28 -3.42 -2.09 28.64
CA ALA A 28 -3.77 -2.13 27.23
C ALA A 28 -2.62 -2.81 26.48
N GLY A 29 -2.89 -3.97 25.89
CA GLY A 29 -1.92 -4.69 25.09
C GLY A 29 -1.39 -3.72 24.04
N ALA A 30 -0.10 -3.37 24.16
CA ALA A 30 0.59 -2.72 23.07
C ALA A 30 0.52 -3.70 21.90
N SER A 31 -0.33 -3.42 20.91
CA SER A 31 -0.33 -4.18 19.67
C SER A 31 1.11 -4.27 19.20
N PRO A 32 1.66 -5.49 18.99
CA PRO A 32 3.03 -5.64 18.55
C PRO A 32 3.17 -4.86 17.25
N ILE A 33 3.95 -3.77 17.29
CA ILE A 33 4.16 -2.92 16.13
C ILE A 33 4.87 -3.79 15.08
N PRO A 34 4.31 -3.93 13.86
CA PRO A 34 4.84 -4.87 12.89
C PRO A 34 6.27 -4.48 12.48
N LEU A 35 7.17 -5.45 12.55
CA LEU A 35 8.55 -5.34 12.08
C LEU A 35 8.64 -5.46 10.55
N SER A 36 7.59 -5.94 9.89
CA SER A 36 7.49 -6.03 8.44
C SER A 36 6.05 -5.79 8.01
N GLU A 37 5.85 -5.03 6.95
CA GLU A 37 4.55 -4.79 6.33
C GLU A 37 4.68 -4.87 4.81
N SER A 38 3.67 -5.43 4.15
CA SER A 38 3.62 -5.59 2.71
C SER A 38 2.27 -5.17 2.14
N VAL A 39 2.29 -4.49 0.99
CA VAL A 39 1.10 -4.17 0.21
C VAL A 39 1.28 -4.70 -1.21
N SER A 40 0.20 -5.24 -1.78
CA SER A 40 0.14 -5.62 -3.18
C SER A 40 -0.80 -4.67 -3.90
N SER A 41 -0.38 -4.15 -5.06
CA SER A 41 -1.17 -3.29 -5.92
C SER A 41 -1.32 -3.95 -7.29
N PRO A 42 -2.52 -3.99 -7.89
CA PRO A 42 -2.70 -4.51 -9.24
C PRO A 42 -1.94 -3.66 -10.26
N LEU A 43 -1.40 -4.33 -11.28
CA LEU A 43 -0.93 -3.66 -12.50
C LEU A 43 -2.14 -3.44 -13.41
N LEU A 44 -2.40 -2.18 -13.72
CA LEU A 44 -3.51 -1.79 -14.58
C LEU A 44 -2.96 -1.52 -15.98
N ALA A 45 -3.39 -2.27 -16.98
CA ALA A 45 -2.96 -2.04 -18.35
C ALA A 45 -3.36 -0.63 -18.85
N ASP A 46 -2.41 0.08 -19.47
CA ASP A 46 -2.61 1.36 -20.15
C ASP A 46 -3.12 1.09 -21.56
N CYS A 47 -4.43 1.21 -21.70
CA CYS A 47 -5.13 0.91 -22.95
C CYS A 47 -5.47 2.16 -23.77
N SER A 48 -4.93 3.32 -23.41
CA SER A 48 -5.22 4.61 -24.07
C SER A 48 -4.78 4.69 -25.54
N SER A 49 -3.85 3.82 -25.96
CA SER A 49 -3.33 3.76 -27.32
C SER A 49 -4.07 2.78 -28.23
N ILE A 50 -5.03 2.00 -27.71
CA ILE A 50 -5.76 1.00 -28.50
C ILE A 50 -6.79 1.69 -29.40
N THR A 51 -6.63 1.51 -30.71
CA THR A 51 -7.56 2.04 -31.72
C THR A 51 -8.82 1.18 -31.84
N GLY A 52 -9.89 1.71 -32.44
CA GLY A 52 -11.12 0.95 -32.74
C GLY A 52 -10.86 -0.31 -33.59
N ASN A 53 -9.92 -0.26 -34.53
CA ASN A 53 -9.49 -1.41 -35.32
C ASN A 53 -8.77 -2.47 -34.46
N GLY A 54 -7.93 -2.03 -33.52
CA GLY A 54 -7.27 -2.92 -32.55
C GLY A 54 -8.28 -3.67 -31.68
N ARG A 55 -9.34 -2.98 -31.23
CA ARG A 55 -10.46 -3.61 -30.51
C ARG A 55 -11.22 -4.62 -31.37
N GLY A 56 -11.47 -4.28 -32.64
CA GLY A 56 -12.12 -5.19 -33.59
C GLY A 56 -11.33 -6.48 -33.81
N TYR A 57 -10.01 -6.35 -33.99
CA TYR A 57 -9.10 -7.49 -34.13
C TYR A 57 -9.12 -8.38 -32.88
N ALA A 58 -8.99 -7.79 -31.69
CA ALA A 58 -8.99 -8.56 -30.46
C ALA A 58 -10.30 -9.34 -30.24
N ARG A 59 -11.46 -8.71 -30.51
CA ARG A 59 -12.77 -9.38 -30.44
C ARG A 59 -12.90 -10.54 -31.42
N LEU A 60 -12.35 -10.41 -32.63
CA LEU A 60 -12.33 -11.48 -33.63
C LEU A 60 -11.49 -12.68 -33.20
N HIS A 61 -10.50 -12.46 -32.34
CA HIS A 61 -9.52 -13.46 -31.93
C HIS A 61 -9.63 -13.89 -30.46
N ASP A 62 -10.72 -13.50 -29.78
CA ASP A 62 -10.96 -13.78 -28.36
C ASP A 62 -9.79 -13.34 -27.46
N ILE A 63 -9.16 -12.21 -27.82
CA ILE A 63 -8.10 -11.58 -27.05
C ILE A 63 -8.77 -10.62 -26.08
N ALA A 64 -8.62 -10.88 -24.79
CA ALA A 64 -9.14 -9.99 -23.76
C ALA A 64 -8.35 -8.65 -23.79
N LEU A 65 -9.12 -7.55 -23.82
CA LEU A 65 -8.59 -6.18 -23.80
C LEU A 65 -9.30 -5.40 -22.69
N CYS A 66 -8.55 -4.95 -21.68
CA CYS A 66 -8.88 -3.85 -20.74
C CYS A 66 -10.37 -3.51 -20.65
N GLY A 67 -11.23 -4.44 -20.21
CA GLY A 67 -12.70 -4.27 -20.08
C GLY A 67 -13.40 -3.55 -21.25
N ALA A 68 -12.78 -3.54 -22.43
CA ALA A 68 -13.04 -2.63 -23.54
C ALA A 68 -14.35 -2.96 -24.28
N ASP A 69 -15.00 -4.05 -23.87
CA ASP A 69 -16.29 -4.48 -24.37
C ASP A 69 -17.44 -3.58 -23.92
N THR A 70 -17.25 -2.84 -22.83
CA THR A 70 -18.27 -1.93 -22.28
C THR A 70 -18.14 -0.49 -22.79
N ILE A 71 -17.04 -0.13 -23.47
CA ILE A 71 -16.80 1.21 -24.01
C ILE A 71 -17.09 1.24 -25.53
N PRO A 72 -17.80 2.27 -26.05
CA PRO A 72 -18.03 2.43 -27.48
C PRO A 72 -16.73 2.46 -28.30
N PRO A 73 -16.73 1.93 -29.54
CA PRO A 73 -15.54 1.90 -30.40
C PRO A 73 -14.98 3.25 -30.79
N ASP A 74 -15.79 4.29 -30.70
CA ASP A 74 -15.44 5.65 -31.12
C ASP A 74 -14.85 6.47 -29.97
N GLU A 75 -14.78 5.91 -28.76
CA GLU A 75 -14.22 6.57 -27.57
C GLU A 75 -12.85 6.00 -27.20
N PRO A 76 -11.88 6.86 -26.83
CA PRO A 76 -10.58 6.40 -26.33
C PRO A 76 -10.75 5.72 -24.97
N LEU A 77 -10.12 4.54 -24.80
CA LEU A 77 -10.10 3.83 -23.53
C LEU A 77 -9.30 4.66 -22.51
N ARG A 78 -9.97 5.24 -21.51
CA ARG A 78 -9.29 5.93 -20.42
C ARG A 78 -8.92 4.92 -19.33
N VAL A 79 -7.69 5.02 -18.83
CA VAL A 79 -7.11 4.11 -17.83
C VAL A 79 -7.98 4.02 -16.56
N GLU A 80 -8.67 5.11 -16.20
CA GLU A 80 -9.52 5.20 -15.01
C GLU A 80 -10.98 4.77 -15.25
N ALA A 81 -11.45 4.78 -16.51
CA ALA A 81 -12.84 4.50 -16.86
C ALA A 81 -13.11 3.01 -17.08
N VAL A 82 -12.05 2.25 -17.36
CA VAL A 82 -12.12 0.81 -17.41
C VAL A 82 -11.45 0.27 -16.16
N GLY A 83 -12.13 -0.57 -15.39
CA GLY A 83 -11.46 -1.41 -14.41
C GLY A 83 -10.43 -2.25 -15.15
N GLY A 84 -9.18 -1.74 -15.18
CA GLY A 84 -8.12 -2.24 -16.04
C GLY A 84 -7.97 -3.74 -15.86
N GLU A 85 -7.89 -4.46 -16.97
CA GLU A 85 -7.62 -5.88 -16.90
C GLU A 85 -6.28 -6.07 -16.19
N GLU A 86 -6.31 -6.83 -15.09
CA GLU A 86 -5.14 -7.04 -14.25
C GLU A 86 -4.09 -7.82 -15.05
N CYS A 87 -3.11 -7.11 -15.59
CA CYS A 87 -1.98 -7.71 -16.32
C CYS A 87 -0.90 -8.22 -15.35
N GLY A 88 -1.11 -8.09 -14.05
CA GLY A 88 -0.22 -8.60 -13.01
C GLY A 88 -0.35 -7.88 -11.68
N SER A 89 0.69 -7.97 -10.86
CA SER A 89 0.74 -7.35 -9.54
C SER A 89 2.13 -6.81 -9.19
N ALA A 90 2.17 -5.70 -8.45
CA ALA A 90 3.37 -5.18 -7.82
C ALA A 90 3.24 -5.25 -6.30
N THR A 91 4.17 -5.94 -5.65
CA THR A 91 4.25 -6.03 -4.19
C THR A 91 5.37 -5.15 -3.66
N LEU A 92 5.05 -4.30 -2.69
CA LEU A 92 6.01 -3.50 -1.94
C LEU A 92 6.08 -4.03 -0.51
N THR A 93 7.27 -4.25 0.00
CA THR A 93 7.52 -4.73 1.37
C THR A 93 8.50 -3.81 2.07
N LEU A 94 8.17 -3.39 3.29
CA LEU A 94 9.02 -2.59 4.14
C LEU A 94 9.29 -3.38 5.42
N THR A 95 10.57 -3.57 5.75
CA THR A 95 11.00 -4.37 6.90
C THR A 95 11.96 -3.58 7.77
N SER A 96 11.63 -3.44 9.05
CA SER A 96 12.49 -2.93 10.12
C SER A 96 13.41 -4.03 10.61
N ARG A 97 14.72 -3.75 10.68
CA ARG A 97 15.74 -4.69 11.16
C ARG A 97 16.30 -4.32 12.55
N GLY A 98 15.73 -3.30 13.18
CA GLY A 98 16.24 -2.74 14.43
C GLY A 98 17.49 -1.87 14.23
N GLY A 99 17.87 -1.12 15.26
CA GLY A 99 19.01 -0.19 15.20
C GLY A 99 18.79 0.96 14.22
N GLY A 100 17.53 1.33 13.99
CA GLY A 100 17.11 2.32 13.01
C GLY A 100 17.23 1.88 11.55
N LEU A 101 17.56 0.62 11.27
CA LEU A 101 17.69 0.12 9.90
C LEU A 101 16.34 -0.37 9.36
N ALA A 102 16.00 0.03 8.14
CA ALA A 102 14.93 -0.59 7.38
C ALA A 102 15.33 -0.90 5.94
N THR A 103 14.70 -1.94 5.41
CA THR A 103 14.85 -2.38 4.02
C THR A 103 13.52 -2.29 3.30
N VAL A 104 13.50 -1.60 2.18
CA VAL A 104 12.39 -1.60 1.21
C VAL A 104 12.73 -2.60 0.13
N SER A 105 11.83 -3.53 -0.17
CA SER A 105 11.94 -4.42 -1.32
C SER A 105 10.66 -4.37 -2.15
N TRP A 106 10.81 -4.47 -3.46
CA TRP A 106 9.67 -4.56 -4.37
C TRP A 106 9.79 -5.79 -5.26
N ARG A 107 8.63 -6.28 -5.72
CA ARG A 107 8.52 -7.40 -6.65
C ARG A 107 7.38 -7.15 -7.63
N VAL A 108 7.62 -7.36 -8.92
CA VAL A 108 6.61 -7.26 -9.98
C VAL A 108 6.43 -8.64 -10.60
N ALA A 109 5.18 -9.05 -10.80
CA ALA A 109 4.81 -10.25 -11.53
C ALA A 109 3.77 -9.89 -12.60
N SER A 110 3.87 -10.52 -13.77
CA SER A 110 2.96 -10.34 -14.90
C SER A 110 2.18 -11.61 -15.16
N THR A 111 0.88 -11.47 -15.43
CA THR A 111 -0.01 -12.55 -15.89
C THR A 111 -0.16 -12.54 -17.41
N SER A 112 0.18 -11.42 -18.07
CA SER A 112 -0.05 -11.19 -19.50
C SER A 112 1.15 -11.58 -20.39
N GLY A 113 2.22 -12.11 -19.80
CA GLY A 113 3.41 -12.60 -20.49
C GLY A 113 4.73 -12.13 -19.88
N PRO A 114 5.85 -12.33 -20.57
CA PRO A 114 7.16 -11.86 -20.12
C PRO A 114 7.16 -10.35 -19.87
N ILE A 115 7.86 -9.93 -18.81
CA ILE A 115 8.12 -8.52 -18.49
C ILE A 115 9.30 -8.07 -19.36
N LEU A 116 9.14 -7.00 -20.12
CA LEU A 116 10.12 -6.47 -21.06
C LEU A 116 10.91 -5.30 -20.47
N ASP A 117 10.21 -4.37 -19.81
CA ASP A 117 10.79 -3.21 -19.14
C ASP A 117 10.04 -2.93 -17.83
N VAL A 118 10.75 -2.41 -16.84
CA VAL A 118 10.20 -2.01 -15.55
C VAL A 118 10.79 -0.67 -15.19
N GLU A 119 9.95 0.34 -15.02
CA GLU A 119 10.35 1.67 -14.57
C GLU A 119 9.55 2.06 -13.32
N LEU A 120 10.23 2.06 -12.17
CA LEU A 120 9.62 2.23 -10.85
C LEU A 120 10.29 3.35 -10.07
N ASP A 121 9.48 4.17 -9.42
CA ASP A 121 9.91 5.10 -8.41
C ASP A 121 9.50 4.56 -7.04
N ALA A 122 10.50 4.29 -6.17
CA ALA A 122 10.27 4.02 -4.77
C ALA A 122 10.74 5.21 -3.94
N SER A 123 9.86 5.74 -3.11
CA SER A 123 10.23 6.77 -2.13
C SER A 123 10.11 6.23 -0.73
N SER A 124 11.01 6.64 0.14
CA SER A 124 10.93 6.37 1.58
C SER A 124 11.07 7.66 2.36
N SER A 125 10.29 7.82 3.41
CA SER A 125 10.42 8.95 4.34
C SER A 125 10.44 8.45 5.78
N GLY A 126 11.24 9.12 6.60
CA GLY A 126 11.32 8.91 8.05
C GLY A 126 11.49 10.24 8.78
N ARG A 127 11.61 10.18 10.11
CA ARG A 127 11.76 11.38 10.95
C ARG A 127 12.99 12.22 10.57
N THR A 128 14.06 11.57 10.11
CA THR A 128 15.35 12.20 9.78
C THR A 128 15.45 12.67 8.33
N GLY A 129 14.41 12.49 7.51
CA GLY A 129 14.40 12.88 6.10
C GLY A 129 13.78 11.82 5.18
N GLY A 130 13.78 12.10 3.88
CA GLY A 130 13.28 11.17 2.86
C GLY A 130 14.24 11.02 1.69
N THR A 131 14.15 9.88 1.01
CA THR A 131 14.94 9.54 -0.17
C THR A 131 14.02 8.95 -1.23
N THR A 132 14.15 9.42 -2.46
CA THR A 132 13.50 8.81 -3.63
C THR A 132 14.54 8.11 -4.47
N ARG A 133 14.23 6.90 -4.93
CA ARG A 133 15.09 6.10 -5.79
C ARG A 133 14.29 5.54 -6.95
N ARG A 134 14.81 5.77 -8.15
CA ARG A 134 14.29 5.19 -9.40
C ARG A 134 14.99 3.87 -9.68
N PHE A 135 14.22 2.90 -10.16
CA PHE A 135 14.69 1.61 -10.65
C PHE A 135 14.25 1.46 -12.10
N SER A 136 15.19 1.08 -12.96
CA SER A 136 14.89 0.68 -14.33
C SER A 136 15.52 -0.68 -14.59
N VAL A 137 14.73 -1.62 -15.10
CA VAL A 137 15.21 -2.96 -15.48
C VAL A 137 14.76 -3.23 -16.91
N ARG A 138 15.71 -3.23 -17.84
CA ARG A 138 15.50 -3.46 -19.27
C ARG A 138 16.05 -4.82 -19.68
N GLU A 139 15.53 -5.87 -19.06
CA GLU A 139 15.91 -7.23 -19.40
C GLU A 139 14.64 -8.10 -19.43
N PRO A 140 14.28 -8.66 -20.61
CA PRO A 140 13.12 -9.52 -20.73
C PRO A 140 13.19 -10.69 -19.77
N SER A 141 12.17 -10.86 -18.94
CA SER A 141 12.11 -11.94 -17.96
C SER A 141 10.73 -12.58 -17.90
N LEU A 142 10.72 -13.90 -17.79
CA LEU A 142 9.53 -14.71 -17.52
C LEU A 142 9.21 -14.80 -16.02
N HIS A 143 10.10 -14.26 -15.18
CA HIS A 143 10.04 -14.38 -13.73
C HIS A 143 9.78 -13.02 -13.10
N ALA A 144 9.35 -13.06 -11.84
CA ALA A 144 9.10 -11.84 -11.10
C ALA A 144 10.41 -11.07 -10.85
N THR A 145 10.42 -9.78 -11.19
CA THR A 145 11.58 -8.89 -11.06
C THR A 145 11.47 -8.07 -9.79
N GLY A 146 12.60 -7.77 -9.13
CA GLY A 146 12.60 -7.06 -7.86
C GLY A 146 13.94 -6.42 -7.51
N SER A 147 13.92 -5.47 -6.57
CA SER A 147 15.12 -4.90 -5.96
C SER A 147 14.88 -4.55 -4.51
N SER A 148 15.96 -4.23 -3.78
CA SER A 148 15.87 -3.77 -2.39
C SER A 148 16.84 -2.62 -2.11
N ILE A 149 16.43 -1.73 -1.21
CA ILE A 149 17.24 -0.63 -0.71
C ILE A 149 17.16 -0.57 0.81
N ALA A 150 18.25 -0.16 1.43
CA ALA A 150 18.32 0.07 2.86
C ALA A 150 18.36 1.57 3.15
N PHE A 151 17.73 1.97 4.25
CA PHE A 151 17.86 3.31 4.80
C PHE A 151 17.93 3.26 6.33
N LEU A 152 18.50 4.31 6.91
CA LEU A 152 18.72 4.46 8.34
C LEU A 152 17.88 5.63 8.87
N GLY A 153 17.16 5.43 9.97
CA GLY A 153 16.35 6.45 10.62
C GLY A 153 15.65 5.95 11.88
N SER A 154 14.94 6.83 12.57
CA SER A 154 14.14 6.46 13.75
C SER A 154 12.70 6.97 13.61
N GLY A 155 11.76 6.37 14.33
CA GLY A 155 10.35 6.80 14.33
C GLY A 155 9.50 6.01 13.35
N GLN A 156 8.68 6.67 12.53
CA GLN A 156 7.90 5.97 11.49
C GLN A 156 8.60 6.09 10.15
N ALA A 157 8.66 4.99 9.43
CA ALA A 157 9.07 4.95 8.05
C ALA A 157 7.87 4.65 7.16
N MET A 158 7.76 5.36 6.04
CA MET A 158 6.82 5.06 4.97
C MET A 158 7.59 4.74 3.70
N ALA A 159 7.08 3.80 2.90
CA ALA A 159 7.54 3.57 1.54
C ALA A 159 6.36 3.61 0.57
N THR A 160 6.55 4.22 -0.59
CA THR A 160 5.55 4.28 -1.68
C THR A 160 6.17 3.77 -2.97
N LEU A 161 5.41 3.00 -3.75
CA LEU A 161 5.81 2.48 -5.05
C LEU A 161 4.83 2.94 -6.14
N SER A 162 5.36 3.44 -7.24
CA SER A 162 4.61 3.80 -8.45
C SER A 162 5.47 3.60 -9.69
N GLY A 163 4.86 3.51 -10.87
CA GLY A 163 5.58 3.43 -12.13
C GLY A 163 4.85 2.66 -13.22
N THR A 164 5.61 2.20 -14.21
CA THR A 164 5.14 1.47 -15.38
C THR A 164 5.89 0.15 -15.57
N VAL A 165 5.20 -0.84 -16.11
CA VAL A 165 5.72 -2.17 -16.43
C VAL A 165 5.32 -2.48 -17.85
N GLU A 166 6.28 -2.74 -18.73
CA GLU A 166 6.02 -3.21 -20.08
C GLU A 166 6.02 -4.73 -20.11
N THR A 167 4.99 -5.31 -20.72
CA THR A 167 4.85 -6.75 -20.95
C THR A 167 4.77 -7.00 -22.45
N PHE A 168 4.88 -8.26 -22.86
CA PHE A 168 4.75 -8.63 -24.27
C PHE A 168 3.44 -8.16 -24.93
N THR A 169 2.36 -8.04 -24.16
CA THR A 169 1.01 -7.77 -24.67
C THR A 169 0.50 -6.37 -24.35
N ALA A 170 1.05 -5.69 -23.33
CA ALA A 170 0.61 -4.36 -22.92
C ALA A 170 1.65 -3.62 -22.07
N THR A 171 1.55 -2.29 -22.04
CA THR A 171 2.15 -1.46 -20.99
C THR A 171 1.17 -1.33 -19.84
N CYS A 172 1.62 -1.47 -18.61
CA CYS A 172 0.80 -1.40 -17.40
C CYS A 172 1.31 -0.35 -16.43
N ARG A 173 0.40 0.32 -15.71
CA ARG A 173 0.68 1.27 -14.64
C ARG A 173 0.38 0.65 -13.29
N ILE A 174 1.20 0.98 -12.30
CA ILE A 174 0.95 0.62 -10.90
C ILE A 174 0.07 1.68 -10.26
N ALA A 175 -1.09 1.29 -9.73
CA ALA A 175 -1.82 2.15 -8.82
C ALA A 175 -0.95 2.42 -7.58
N PRO A 176 -0.63 3.68 -7.22
CA PRO A 176 0.30 3.98 -6.14
C PRO A 176 -0.12 3.31 -4.83
N ALA A 177 0.80 2.55 -4.23
CA ALA A 177 0.56 1.87 -2.96
C ALA A 177 1.67 2.17 -1.96
N SER A 178 1.32 2.25 -0.67
CA SER A 178 2.25 2.62 0.39
C SER A 178 2.13 1.73 1.62
N VAL A 179 3.26 1.48 2.29
CA VAL A 179 3.38 0.73 3.55
C VAL A 179 4.13 1.55 4.59
N ARG A 180 3.91 1.27 5.88
CA ARG A 180 4.48 1.98 7.01
C ARG A 180 4.93 1.04 8.13
N VAL A 181 6.16 1.19 8.59
CA VAL A 181 6.66 0.47 9.77
C VAL A 181 7.29 1.42 10.78
N HIS A 182 7.47 0.92 12.01
CA HIS A 182 8.18 1.66 13.04
C HIS A 182 9.65 1.23 13.12
N LEU A 183 10.53 2.23 13.19
CA LEU A 183 11.96 2.08 13.34
C LEU A 183 12.37 2.46 14.76
N ARG A 184 13.04 1.52 15.43
CA ARG A 184 13.60 1.68 16.76
C ARG A 184 15.11 1.65 16.69
#